data_AF-A0A382BSD1-F1
#
_entry.id   AF-A0A382BSD1-F1
#
_cell.length_a   1.000
_cell.length_b   1.000
_cell.length_c   1.000
_cell.angle_alpha   90.00
_cell.angle_beta   90.00
_cell.angle_gamma   90.00
#
_symmetry.space_group_name_H-M   'P 1'
#
loop_
_entity.id
_entity.type
_entity.pdbx_description
1 polymer ?
#
loop_
_entity_poly.entity_id
_entity_poly.type
_entity_poly.pdbx_seq_one_letter_code
_entity_poly.pdbx_strand_id
1 'polypeptide(L)'
;MTEIDLLDRDAVLDLGIGFEAIYHLGAIIGVKNVLARPFDVLVDNTRMLENVIVLARQQKSCSRLLFASTSEVYAGTLKYFDLTVPTPENVALALTALNEPRTSYMLSKIMGEAMV
;
A
#
# COMPACT_ATOMS: atom_id res chain seq x y z
N MET A 1 2.13 -23.25 -9.53
CA MET A 1 2.05 -22.11 -8.58
C MET A 1 3.37 -21.40 -8.69
N THR A 2 3.38 -20.10 -9.00
CA THR A 2 4.62 -19.33 -9.15
C THR A 2 4.93 -18.69 -7.80
N GLU A 3 6.17 -18.80 -7.35
CA GLU A 3 6.66 -18.17 -6.11
C GLU A 3 7.61 -17.04 -6.49
N ILE A 4 7.25 -15.80 -6.12
CA ILE A 4 7.96 -14.58 -6.50
C ILE A 4 8.02 -13.64 -5.31
N ASP A 5 9.17 -13.03 -5.08
CA ASP A 5 9.33 -11.90 -4.18
C ASP A 5 8.90 -10.62 -4.91
N LEU A 6 7.91 -9.90 -4.36
CA LEU A 6 7.41 -8.65 -4.94
C LEU A 6 8.43 -7.50 -4.86
N LEU A 7 9.49 -7.64 -4.06
CA LEU A 7 10.60 -6.70 -4.02
C LEU A 7 11.61 -6.93 -5.16
N ASP A 8 11.64 -8.12 -5.75
CA ASP A 8 12.41 -8.39 -6.95
C ASP A 8 11.67 -7.84 -8.17
N ARG A 9 12.08 -6.64 -8.60
CA ARG A 9 11.46 -5.96 -9.72
C ARG A 9 11.51 -6.79 -10.99
N ASP A 10 12.66 -7.38 -11.30
CA ASP A 10 12.83 -8.09 -12.57
C ASP A 10 11.95 -9.35 -12.58
N ALA A 11 11.92 -10.09 -11.46
CA ALA A 11 11.01 -11.24 -11.30
C ALA A 11 9.52 -10.85 -11.42
N VAL A 12 9.12 -9.68 -10.90
CA VAL A 12 7.75 -9.17 -11.06
C VAL A 12 7.44 -8.81 -12.51
N LEU A 13 8.37 -8.18 -13.23
CA LEU A 13 8.15 -7.83 -14.65
C LEU A 13 8.21 -9.06 -15.56
N ASP A 14 8.96 -10.08 -15.18
CA ASP A 14 9.06 -11.37 -15.88
C ASP A 14 7.79 -12.23 -15.78
N LEU A 15 6.82 -11.85 -14.94
CA LEU A 15 5.44 -12.36 -15.03
C LEU A 15 4.82 -12.10 -16.41
N GLY A 16 5.35 -11.12 -17.14
CA GLY A 16 5.07 -10.89 -18.55
C GLY A 16 3.77 -10.14 -18.79
N ILE A 17 3.13 -10.46 -19.92
CA ILE A 17 1.94 -9.79 -20.41
C ILE A 17 0.74 -10.74 -20.49
N GLY A 18 -0.46 -10.18 -20.47
CA GLY A 18 -1.72 -10.92 -20.62
C GLY A 18 -2.68 -10.77 -19.43
N PHE A 19 -2.35 -9.90 -18.46
CA PHE A 19 -3.25 -9.61 -17.34
C PHE A 19 -4.29 -8.55 -17.74
N GLU A 20 -5.57 -8.91 -17.67
CA GLU A 20 -6.70 -7.98 -17.87
C GLU A 20 -7.06 -7.19 -16.60
N ALA A 21 -6.73 -7.75 -15.43
CA ALA A 21 -6.90 -7.12 -14.13
C ALA A 21 -5.83 -7.64 -13.16
N ILE A 22 -5.37 -6.76 -12.27
CA ILE A 22 -4.40 -7.10 -11.21
C ILE A 22 -4.98 -6.70 -9.85
N TYR A 23 -4.90 -7.62 -8.88
CA TYR A 23 -5.35 -7.42 -7.51
C TYR A 23 -4.15 -7.49 -6.57
N HIS A 24 -3.64 -6.34 -6.13
CA HIS A 24 -2.49 -6.26 -5.24
C HIS A 24 -2.93 -6.28 -3.77
N LEU A 25 -2.80 -7.46 -3.15
CA LEU A 25 -3.14 -7.71 -1.74
C LEU A 25 -1.91 -7.92 -0.85
N GLY A 26 -0.71 -7.97 -1.45
CA GLY A 26 0.54 -8.19 -0.74
C GLY A 26 1.01 -6.94 0.01
N ALA A 27 1.26 -7.06 1.31
CA ALA A 27 1.88 -6.04 2.12
C ALA A 27 2.49 -6.67 3.37
N ILE A 28 3.54 -6.05 3.90
CA ILE A 28 4.00 -6.27 5.26
C ILE A 28 2.97 -5.67 6.21
N ILE A 29 2.24 -6.55 6.90
CA ILE A 29 1.19 -6.20 7.86
C ILE A 29 1.53 -6.73 9.26
N GLY A 30 0.68 -6.39 10.23
CA GLY A 30 0.72 -6.92 11.59
C GLY A 30 1.53 -6.05 12.54
N VAL A 31 0.93 -5.69 13.67
CA VAL A 31 1.48 -4.75 14.66
C VAL A 31 2.91 -5.13 15.07
N LYS A 32 3.20 -6.42 15.26
CA LYS A 32 4.55 -6.90 15.61
C LYS A 32 5.60 -6.52 14.55
N ASN A 33 5.29 -6.65 13.26
CA ASN A 33 6.20 -6.32 12.18
C ASN A 33 6.40 -4.81 12.07
N VAL A 34 5.30 -4.05 12.15
CA VAL A 34 5.31 -2.58 12.07
C VAL A 34 6.14 -1.98 13.21
N LEU A 35 5.99 -2.50 14.44
CA LEU A 35 6.77 -2.04 15.58
C LEU A 35 8.25 -2.44 15.49
N ALA A 36 8.55 -3.65 14.98
CA ALA A 36 9.92 -4.16 14.94
C ALA A 36 10.75 -3.54 13.81
N ARG A 37 10.15 -3.24 12.66
CA ARG A 37 10.84 -2.83 11.43
C ARG A 37 10.07 -1.74 10.65
N PRO A 38 9.81 -0.57 11.24
CA PRO A 38 8.95 0.44 10.63
C PRO A 38 9.48 0.99 9.31
N PHE A 39 10.82 1.13 9.18
CA PHE A 39 11.46 1.57 7.94
C PHE A 39 11.16 0.61 6.78
N ASP A 40 11.41 -0.69 6.99
CA ASP A 40 11.14 -1.74 6.00
C ASP A 40 9.66 -1.77 5.64
N VAL A 41 8.75 -1.67 6.62
CA VAL A 41 7.30 -1.61 6.35
C VAL A 41 6.93 -0.47 5.40
N LEU A 42 7.50 0.73 5.59
CA LEU A 42 7.22 1.85 4.71
C LEU A 42 7.80 1.61 3.31
N VAL A 43 9.09 1.31 3.25
CA VAL A 43 9.84 1.22 1.99
C VAL A 43 9.39 0.03 1.15
N ASP A 44 9.26 -1.13 1.75
CA ASP A 44 8.95 -2.38 1.04
C ASP A 44 7.51 -2.39 0.56
N ASN A 45 6.54 -1.94 1.37
CA ASN A 45 5.15 -1.83 0.92
C ASN A 45 5.01 -0.88 -0.28
N THR A 46 5.72 0.24 -0.26
CA THR A 46 5.71 1.18 -1.39
C THR A 46 6.37 0.58 -2.63
N ARG A 47 7.53 -0.08 -2.49
CA ARG A 47 8.25 -0.72 -3.61
C ARG A 47 7.48 -1.88 -4.23
N MET A 48 6.86 -2.74 -3.41
CA MET A 48 6.03 -3.84 -3.90
C MET A 48 4.88 -3.31 -4.76
N LEU A 49 4.19 -2.25 -4.31
CA LEU A 49 3.14 -1.62 -5.10
C LEU A 49 3.69 -0.97 -6.38
N GLU A 50 4.82 -0.26 -6.30
CA GLU A 50 5.47 0.34 -7.47
C GLU A 50 5.74 -0.71 -8.56
N ASN A 51 6.36 -1.84 -8.19
CA ASN A 51 6.66 -2.93 -9.12
C ASN A 51 5.38 -3.46 -9.78
N VAL A 52 4.29 -3.60 -9.02
CA VAL A 52 2.99 -4.04 -9.56
C VAL A 52 2.36 -3.00 -10.48
N ILE A 53 2.46 -1.71 -10.16
CA ILE A 53 1.98 -0.63 -11.05
C ILE A 53 2.77 -0.65 -12.37
N VAL A 54 4.07 -0.87 -12.32
CA VAL A 54 4.90 -0.98 -13.52
C VAL A 54 4.50 -2.19 -14.35
N LEU A 55 4.29 -3.36 -13.71
CA LEU A 55 3.76 -4.55 -14.38
C LEU A 55 2.40 -4.26 -15.04
N ALA A 56 1.49 -3.58 -14.34
CA ALA A 56 0.17 -3.21 -14.87
C ALA A 56 0.29 -2.29 -16.09
N ARG A 57 1.21 -1.33 -16.07
CA ARG A 57 1.49 -0.42 -17.20
C ARG A 57 2.10 -1.11 -18.42
N GLN A 58 2.73 -2.27 -18.26
CA GLN A 58 3.23 -3.07 -19.38
C GLN A 58 2.13 -3.82 -20.13
N GLN A 59 0.94 -3.97 -19.54
CA GLN A 59 -0.15 -4.73 -20.11
C GLN A 59 -0.85 -3.96 -21.23
N LYS A 60 -1.16 -4.64 -22.34
CA LYS A 60 -1.90 -4.03 -23.47
C LYS A 60 -3.38 -3.82 -23.19
N SER A 61 -3.97 -4.65 -22.34
CA SER A 61 -5.42 -4.72 -22.09
C SER A 61 -5.78 -4.73 -20.60
N CYS A 62 -4.87 -4.28 -19.72
CA CYS A 62 -5.18 -4.19 -18.30
C CYS A 62 -6.20 -3.07 -18.05
N SER A 63 -7.40 -3.47 -17.66
CA SER A 63 -8.52 -2.57 -17.43
C SER A 63 -8.62 -2.12 -15.97
N ARG A 64 -8.02 -2.86 -15.02
CA ARG A 64 -8.13 -2.58 -13.59
C ARG A 64 -6.87 -2.98 -12.81
N LEU A 65 -6.44 -2.09 -11.93
CA LEU A 65 -5.54 -2.39 -10.82
C LEU A 65 -6.32 -2.13 -9.53
N LEU A 66 -6.41 -3.13 -8.65
CA LEU A 66 -6.95 -2.97 -7.30
C LEU A 66 -5.80 -2.97 -6.30
N PHE A 67 -5.76 -1.93 -5.47
CA PHE A 67 -4.85 -1.83 -4.34
C PHE A 67 -5.64 -1.91 -3.03
N ALA A 68 -5.21 -2.78 -2.11
CA ALA A 68 -5.81 -2.87 -0.78
C ALA A 68 -5.19 -1.84 0.17
N SER A 69 -5.88 -0.72 0.37
CA SER A 69 -5.56 0.25 1.43
C SER A 69 -6.08 -0.21 2.80
N THR A 70 -6.20 0.69 3.78
CA THR A 70 -6.60 0.39 5.17
C THR A 70 -7.32 1.59 5.79
N SER A 71 -8.23 1.34 6.74
CA SER A 71 -8.81 2.41 7.55
C SER A 71 -7.80 3.10 8.49
N GLU A 72 -6.62 2.50 8.70
CA GLU A 72 -5.55 3.11 9.49
C GLU A 72 -5.03 4.44 8.88
N VAL A 73 -5.33 4.74 7.61
CA VAL A 73 -5.06 6.08 7.02
C VAL A 73 -5.77 7.22 7.77
N TYR A 74 -6.88 6.91 8.46
CA TYR A 74 -7.62 7.87 9.29
C TYR A 74 -7.14 7.93 10.75
N ALA A 75 -6.10 7.18 11.13
CA ALA A 75 -5.68 7.09 12.54
C ALA A 75 -5.24 8.43 13.12
N GLY A 76 -4.53 9.27 12.36
CA GLY A 76 -4.16 10.61 12.82
C GLY A 76 -5.37 11.53 12.87
N THR A 77 -6.30 11.45 11.92
CA THR A 77 -7.53 12.24 11.96
C THR A 77 -8.37 11.91 13.19
N LEU A 78 -8.56 10.63 13.48
CA LEU A 78 -9.25 10.14 14.69
C LEU A 78 -8.54 10.59 15.99
N LYS A 79 -7.21 10.71 15.98
CA LYS A 79 -6.42 11.08 17.16
C LYS A 79 -6.48 12.56 17.49
N TYR A 80 -6.51 13.43 16.47
CA TYR A 80 -6.36 14.87 16.63
C TYR A 80 -7.64 15.68 16.35
N PHE A 81 -8.64 15.07 15.73
CA PHE A 81 -9.88 15.71 15.31
C PHE A 81 -11.09 14.81 15.56
N ASP A 82 -12.29 15.39 15.44
CA ASP A 82 -13.52 14.62 15.47
C ASP A 82 -13.72 13.89 14.14
N LEU A 83 -13.93 12.57 14.23
CA LEU A 83 -14.19 11.71 13.09
C LEU A 83 -15.61 11.15 13.19
N THR A 84 -16.48 11.53 12.27
CA THR A 84 -17.84 10.99 12.20
C THR A 84 -17.79 9.50 11.86
N VAL A 85 -18.66 8.71 12.50
CA VAL A 85 -18.88 7.30 12.18
C VAL A 85 -20.31 7.13 11.66
N PRO A 86 -20.51 6.52 10.47
CA PRO A 86 -19.49 5.99 9.56
C PRO A 86 -18.61 7.09 8.95
N THR A 87 -17.32 6.78 8.78
CA THR A 87 -16.32 7.74 8.27
C THR A 87 -16.42 7.89 6.76
N PRO A 88 -16.74 9.07 6.24
CA PRO A 88 -16.70 9.34 4.80
C PRO A 88 -15.26 9.34 4.26
N GLU A 89 -15.08 8.93 3.01
CA GLU A 89 -13.76 8.89 2.37
C GLU A 89 -13.22 10.26 1.95
N ASN A 90 -14.02 11.32 2.05
CA ASN A 90 -13.61 12.69 1.73
C ASN A 90 -13.06 13.46 2.94
N VAL A 91 -12.89 12.80 4.09
CA VAL A 91 -12.33 13.42 5.29
C VAL A 91 -10.84 13.69 5.13
N ALA A 92 -10.38 14.84 5.61
CA ALA A 92 -8.96 15.19 5.60
C ALA A 92 -8.13 14.15 6.38
N LEU A 93 -7.04 13.70 5.77
CA LEU A 93 -6.06 12.81 6.40
C LEU A 93 -5.08 13.63 7.24
N ALA A 94 -4.93 13.28 8.51
CA ALA A 94 -3.90 13.82 9.38
C ALA A 94 -2.87 12.75 9.73
N LEU A 95 -1.61 13.15 9.84
CA LEU A 95 -0.52 12.25 10.22
C LEU A 95 -0.40 12.14 11.74
N THR A 96 -0.15 10.93 12.24
CA THR A 96 0.43 10.72 13.58
C THR A 96 1.88 11.19 13.63
N ALA A 97 2.47 11.23 14.84
CA ALA A 97 3.85 11.66 15.00
C ALA A 97 4.80 10.78 14.17
N LEU A 98 5.72 11.39 13.42
CA LEU A 98 6.57 10.68 12.45
C LEU A 98 7.55 9.68 13.11
N ASN A 99 7.83 9.86 14.40
CA ASN A 99 8.65 8.93 15.19
C ASN A 99 7.86 7.75 15.77
N GLU A 100 6.52 7.73 15.67
CA GLU A 100 5.72 6.58 16.05
C GLU A 100 5.86 5.49 14.97
N PRO A 101 6.29 4.25 15.32
CA PRO A 101 6.48 3.20 14.31
C PRO A 101 5.23 2.89 13.49
N ARG A 102 4.03 3.01 14.09
CA ARG A 102 2.75 2.79 13.38
C ARG A 102 2.49 3.79 12.25
N THR A 103 3.07 4.97 12.32
CA THR A 103 2.99 5.97 11.25
C THR A 103 3.54 5.43 9.93
N SER A 104 4.50 4.49 9.98
CA SER A 104 5.10 3.92 8.77
C SER A 104 4.10 3.09 7.93
N TYR A 105 3.27 2.27 8.59
CA TYR A 105 2.25 1.48 7.90
C TYR A 105 1.17 2.39 7.30
N MET A 106 0.67 3.36 8.09
CA MET A 106 -0.28 4.37 7.63
C MET A 106 0.25 5.13 6.40
N LEU A 107 1.48 5.65 6.46
CA LEU A 107 2.12 6.35 5.36
C LEU A 107 2.28 5.47 4.12
N SER A 108 2.64 4.19 4.28
CA SER A 108 2.76 3.27 3.13
C SER A 108 1.44 3.10 2.37
N LYS A 109 0.31 3.22 3.06
CA LYS A 109 -1.03 3.10 2.48
C LYS A 109 -1.52 4.42 1.88
N ILE A 110 -1.27 5.55 2.54
CA ILE A 110 -1.52 6.89 1.97
C ILE A 110 -0.71 7.08 0.68
N MET A 111 0.57 6.72 0.69
CA MET A 111 1.40 6.76 -0.52
C MET A 111 0.84 5.85 -1.61
N GLY A 112 0.38 4.65 -1.24
CA GLY A 112 -0.24 3.75 -2.19
C GLY A 112 -1.51 4.30 -2.82
N GLU A 113 -2.38 4.96 -2.06
CA GLU A 113 -3.57 5.66 -2.58
C GLU A 113 -3.21 6.78 -3.55
N ALA A 114 -2.10 7.49 -3.32
CA ALA A 114 -1.63 8.55 -4.22
C ALA A 114 -0.96 8.01 -5.50
N MET A 115 -0.50 6.75 -5.50
CA MET A 115 0.19 6.12 -6.63
C MET A 115 -0.77 5.47 -7.65
N VAL A 116 -1.99 5.11 -7.24
CA VAL A 116 -2.97 4.36 -8.06
C VAL A 116 -3.99 5.25 -8.75
#